data_AF-A0A6N3FTD0-F1
#
_entry.id   AF-A0A6N3FTD0-F1
#
_cell.length_a   1.000
_cell.length_b   1.000
_cell.length_c   1.000
_cell.angle_alpha   90.00
_cell.angle_beta   90.00
_cell.angle_gamma   90.00
#
_symmetry.space_group_name_H-M   'P 1'
#
loop_
_entity.id
_entity.type
_entity.pdbx_description
1 polymer ?
#
loop_
_entity_poly.entity_id
_entity_poly.type
_entity_poly.pdbx_seq_one_letter_code
_entity_poly.pdbx_strand_id
1 'polypeptide(L)'
;MKSDYTLYNQSSIQNYSSIDNVDQAVEYLKDPTHFRSFGQGLTELLQKKNAPVDFSDNAEMADYLFSKLKDIGSTISRATVMSWFTGNHRPKVEAGSRPKIYELCFAMQLTYEETVWFFQHVYYDRAFNCHNIREAVYYYSFLHQLSYQKAQEIIQKIDAAPVTLPVSDDIDTYYTSYVQNTIAAMESADELIDFLIANKADFCHWNKSALHTLHDLISQLIGSKESDDAVNELRTTLYAMSRNRNMISGRISIDIHKYQNCSLLVREILYDAQSYSTNPSDRDYEYILDFIGNRNLYNNSFILDRLVYTHSGMNKNPNIPYIVRNNFPSKKTMSDILSEEKSSVSTSYDSIRKMIVLLDFYRFWLNVKLSVGYTELTKSELTETYIDEANACLVKCGYEELFAANPYDWLFLCAAYSEKPIEYFRACMSPDMWTDDEDF
;
A
#
# COMPACT_ATOMS: atom_id res chain seq x y z
N MET A 1 -6.41 3.80 -27.85
CA MET A 1 -6.18 4.01 -26.41
C MET A 1 -7.47 3.68 -25.68
N LYS A 2 -7.41 2.89 -24.60
CA LYS A 2 -8.55 2.76 -23.68
C LYS A 2 -8.78 4.14 -23.07
N SER A 3 -9.92 4.77 -23.38
CA SER A 3 -10.16 6.17 -23.04
C SER A 3 -10.40 6.39 -21.54
N ASP A 4 -10.74 5.33 -20.80
CA ASP A 4 -10.93 5.38 -19.35
C ASP A 4 -10.33 4.13 -18.68
N TYR A 5 -9.08 4.26 -18.20
CA TYR A 5 -8.39 3.22 -17.44
C TYR A 5 -9.11 2.88 -16.13
N THR A 6 -9.83 3.84 -15.54
CA THR A 6 -10.55 3.63 -14.29
C THR A 6 -11.72 2.67 -14.51
N LEU A 7 -12.62 3.01 -15.43
CA LEU A 7 -13.78 2.16 -15.74
C LEU A 7 -13.37 0.79 -16.28
N TYR A 8 -12.35 0.78 -17.14
CA TYR A 8 -11.83 -0.46 -17.71
C TYR A 8 -11.30 -1.42 -16.64
N ASN A 9 -10.42 -0.93 -15.75
CA ASN A 9 -9.85 -1.78 -14.71
C ASN A 9 -10.87 -2.13 -13.62
N GLN A 10 -11.80 -1.22 -13.30
CA GLN A 10 -12.89 -1.53 -12.37
C GLN A 10 -13.77 -2.67 -12.89
N SER A 11 -14.01 -2.73 -14.21
CA SER A 11 -14.78 -3.82 -14.81
C SER A 11 -13.99 -5.13 -14.89
N SER A 12 -12.66 -5.06 -14.92
CA SER A 12 -11.83 -6.26 -15.12
C SER A 12 -11.53 -7.05 -13.85
N ILE A 13 -11.68 -6.48 -12.65
CA ILE A 13 -11.41 -7.17 -11.37
C ILE A 13 -12.24 -8.45 -11.18
N GLN A 14 -13.43 -8.55 -11.82
CA GLN A 14 -14.28 -9.74 -11.73
C GLN A 14 -13.97 -10.78 -12.81
N ASN A 15 -13.25 -10.42 -13.88
CA ASN A 15 -13.02 -11.31 -15.02
C ASN A 15 -12.08 -12.47 -14.67
N TYR A 16 -11.23 -12.27 -13.67
CA TYR A 16 -10.16 -13.22 -13.33
C TYR A 16 -10.29 -13.78 -11.91
N SER A 17 -11.40 -13.56 -11.20
CA SER A 17 -11.51 -13.91 -9.78
C SER A 17 -11.54 -15.41 -9.46
N SER A 18 -11.66 -16.30 -10.46
CA SER A 18 -11.58 -17.75 -10.25
C SER A 18 -10.13 -18.19 -9.98
N ILE A 19 -9.95 -19.17 -9.08
CA ILE A 19 -8.63 -19.77 -8.84
C ILE A 19 -8.00 -20.39 -10.09
N ASP A 20 -8.83 -20.82 -11.04
CA ASP A 20 -8.38 -21.36 -12.33
C ASP A 20 -7.92 -20.27 -13.32
N ASN A 21 -8.13 -18.99 -12.98
CA ASN A 21 -7.78 -17.84 -13.81
C ASN A 21 -6.53 -17.08 -13.33
N VAL A 22 -5.76 -17.65 -12.39
CA VAL A 22 -4.59 -17.00 -11.80
C VAL A 22 -3.53 -16.66 -12.86
N ASP A 23 -3.27 -17.56 -13.81
CA ASP A 23 -2.33 -17.31 -14.91
C ASP A 23 -2.76 -16.10 -15.74
N GLN A 24 -4.03 -16.05 -16.14
CA GLN A 24 -4.60 -14.94 -16.92
C GLN A 24 -4.61 -13.62 -16.14
N ALA A 25 -4.80 -13.67 -14.82
CA ALA A 25 -4.72 -12.49 -13.96
C ALA A 25 -3.29 -11.93 -13.89
N VAL A 26 -2.30 -12.82 -13.80
CA VAL A 26 -0.89 -12.46 -13.81
C VAL A 26 -0.47 -11.95 -15.18
N GLU A 27 -0.90 -12.58 -16.28
CA GLU A 27 -0.69 -12.07 -17.65
C GLU A 27 -1.32 -10.69 -17.84
N TYR A 28 -2.53 -10.48 -17.30
CA TYR A 28 -3.18 -9.18 -17.30
C TYR A 28 -2.35 -8.12 -16.58
N LEU A 29 -1.77 -8.46 -15.42
CA LEU A 29 -0.87 -7.57 -14.68
C LEU A 29 0.43 -7.31 -15.44
N LYS A 30 1.02 -8.32 -16.07
CA LYS A 30 2.27 -8.22 -16.85
C LYS A 30 2.14 -7.29 -18.05
N ASP A 31 0.98 -7.25 -18.70
CA ASP A 31 0.76 -6.42 -19.88
C ASP A 31 0.67 -4.91 -19.50
N PRO A 32 1.67 -4.10 -19.87
CA PRO A 32 1.71 -2.67 -19.53
C PRO A 32 0.62 -1.85 -20.23
N THR A 33 -0.10 -2.40 -21.21
CA THR A 33 -1.18 -1.71 -21.91
C THR A 33 -2.49 -1.66 -21.12
N HIS A 34 -2.62 -2.48 -20.07
CA HIS A 34 -3.79 -2.51 -19.19
C HIS A 34 -3.83 -1.39 -18.16
N PHE A 35 -2.67 -0.85 -17.80
CA PHE A 35 -2.54 0.20 -16.79
C PHE A 35 -2.02 1.47 -17.44
N ARG A 36 -2.42 2.62 -16.87
CA ARG A 36 -1.96 3.92 -17.37
C ARG A 36 -0.47 4.07 -17.06
N SER A 37 0.34 4.25 -18.10
CA SER A 37 1.75 4.62 -17.93
C SER A 37 1.88 6.08 -17.50
N PHE A 38 3.02 6.44 -16.89
CA PHE A 38 3.27 7.83 -16.48
C PHE A 38 3.22 8.78 -17.70
N GLY A 39 3.82 8.39 -18.83
CA GLY A 39 3.80 9.16 -20.07
C GLY A 39 2.38 9.36 -20.63
N GLN A 40 1.55 8.31 -20.62
CA GLN A 40 0.15 8.41 -21.03
C GLN A 40 -0.65 9.37 -20.14
N GLY A 41 -0.41 9.32 -18.82
CA GLY A 41 -1.03 10.26 -17.88
C GLY A 41 -0.57 11.71 -18.09
N LEU A 42 0.69 11.93 -18.46
CA LEU A 42 1.16 13.25 -18.88
C LEU A 42 0.49 13.73 -20.16
N THR A 43 0.36 12.87 -21.17
CA THR A 43 -0.37 13.20 -22.41
C THR A 43 -1.82 13.57 -22.11
N GLU A 44 -2.52 12.78 -21.27
CA GLU A 44 -3.88 13.08 -20.82
C GLU A 44 -3.97 14.42 -20.08
N LEU A 45 -2.97 14.72 -19.23
CA LEU A 45 -2.88 16.02 -18.55
C LEU A 45 -2.72 17.17 -19.54
N LEU A 46 -1.81 17.05 -20.51
CA LEU A 46 -1.59 18.08 -21.54
C LEU A 46 -2.86 18.31 -22.38
N GLN A 47 -3.60 17.24 -22.70
CA GLN A 47 -4.88 17.33 -23.39
C GLN A 47 -5.92 18.09 -22.56
N LYS A 48 -6.06 17.77 -21.26
CA LYS A 48 -6.97 18.47 -20.34
C LYS A 48 -6.64 19.97 -20.22
N LYS A 49 -5.35 20.32 -20.28
CA LYS A 49 -4.89 21.73 -20.28
C LYS A 49 -4.93 22.39 -21.66
N ASN A 50 -5.46 21.71 -22.69
CA ASN A 50 -5.52 22.19 -24.08
C ASN A 50 -4.15 22.68 -24.60
N ALA A 51 -3.09 21.92 -24.29
CA ALA A 51 -1.74 22.27 -24.75
C ALA A 51 -1.68 22.31 -26.29
N PRO A 52 -1.07 23.35 -26.89
CA PRO A 52 -1.00 23.51 -28.35
C PRO A 52 0.18 22.70 -28.91
N VAL A 53 0.08 21.38 -28.88
CA VAL A 53 1.12 20.43 -29.35
C VAL A 53 0.50 19.27 -30.13
N ASP A 54 1.28 18.60 -30.98
CA ASP A 54 0.92 17.29 -31.49
C ASP A 54 1.07 16.22 -30.40
N PHE A 55 -0.04 15.64 -29.95
CA PHE A 55 -0.05 14.60 -28.93
C PHE A 55 0.52 13.25 -29.39
N SER A 56 0.85 13.11 -30.67
CA SER A 56 1.59 11.96 -31.22
C SER A 56 3.11 12.16 -31.21
N ASP A 57 3.59 13.40 -31.01
CA ASP A 57 5.00 13.73 -30.96
C ASP A 57 5.50 13.88 -29.51
N ASN A 58 6.22 12.87 -29.04
CA ASN A 58 6.84 12.88 -27.71
C ASN A 58 7.85 14.03 -27.52
N ALA A 59 8.54 14.46 -28.57
CA ALA A 59 9.51 15.55 -28.49
C ALA A 59 8.81 16.90 -28.32
N GLU A 60 7.72 17.14 -29.06
CA GLU A 60 6.94 18.38 -28.95
C GLU A 60 6.27 18.50 -27.57
N MET A 61 5.63 17.42 -27.09
CA MET A 61 5.07 17.36 -25.74
C MET A 61 6.14 17.61 -24.66
N ALA A 62 7.33 17.03 -24.83
CA ALA A 62 8.43 17.22 -23.90
C ALA A 62 8.98 18.65 -23.91
N ASP A 63 9.12 19.27 -25.09
CA ASP A 63 9.55 20.66 -25.24
C ASP A 63 8.56 21.63 -24.59
N TYR A 64 7.27 21.41 -24.80
CA TYR A 64 6.23 22.22 -24.20
C TYR A 64 6.28 22.14 -22.67
N LEU A 65 6.25 20.93 -22.09
CA LEU A 65 6.30 20.78 -20.63
C LEU A 65 7.63 21.31 -20.05
N PHE A 66 8.75 21.08 -20.72
CA PHE A 66 10.05 21.61 -20.30
C PHE A 66 10.08 23.15 -20.31
N SER A 67 9.44 23.80 -21.27
CA SER A 67 9.32 25.26 -21.29
C SER A 67 8.55 25.77 -20.07
N LYS A 68 7.44 25.13 -19.70
CA LYS A 68 6.65 25.47 -18.51
C LYS A 68 7.42 25.27 -17.21
N LEU A 69 8.20 24.19 -17.12
CA LEU A 69 9.09 23.95 -15.99
C LEU A 69 10.16 25.05 -15.88
N LYS A 70 10.73 25.50 -16.99
CA LYS A 70 11.67 26.63 -17.01
C LYS A 70 11.05 27.93 -16.54
N ASP A 71 9.81 28.22 -16.93
CA ASP A 71 9.10 29.45 -16.54
C ASP A 71 8.97 29.58 -15.01
N ILE A 72 8.89 28.46 -14.28
CA ILE A 72 8.86 28.46 -12.81
C ILE A 72 10.24 28.35 -12.15
N GLY A 73 11.33 28.25 -12.94
CA GLY A 73 12.69 28.09 -12.44
C GLY A 73 13.06 26.66 -12.02
N SER A 74 12.34 25.65 -12.52
CA SER A 74 12.64 24.23 -12.24
C SER A 74 14.03 23.83 -12.75
N THR A 75 14.67 22.90 -12.05
CA THR A 75 15.96 22.31 -12.44
C THR A 75 15.82 21.02 -13.23
N ILE A 76 14.58 20.56 -13.48
CA ILE A 76 14.31 19.33 -14.23
C ILE A 76 14.80 19.50 -15.68
N SER A 77 15.64 18.57 -16.14
CA SER A 77 16.21 18.65 -17.49
C SER A 77 15.24 18.19 -18.56
N ARG A 78 15.36 18.75 -19.77
CA ARG A 78 14.61 18.30 -20.97
C ARG A 78 14.75 16.79 -21.20
N ALA A 79 15.94 16.23 -21.00
CA ALA A 79 16.19 14.80 -21.15
C ALA A 79 15.34 13.96 -20.18
N THR A 80 15.16 14.45 -18.95
CA THR A 80 14.29 13.80 -17.96
C THR A 80 12.84 13.82 -18.43
N VAL A 81 12.34 14.99 -18.88
CA VAL A 81 10.97 15.13 -19.39
C VAL A 81 10.73 14.24 -20.61
N MET A 82 11.67 14.21 -21.57
CA MET A 82 11.60 13.34 -22.74
C MET A 82 11.51 11.87 -22.35
N SER A 83 12.30 11.43 -21.36
CA SER A 83 12.30 10.05 -20.89
C SER A 83 10.96 9.59 -20.30
N TRP A 84 10.14 10.53 -19.79
CA TRP A 84 8.81 10.25 -19.28
C TRP A 84 7.82 9.96 -20.40
N PHE A 85 7.84 10.75 -21.48
CA PHE A 85 6.97 10.54 -22.65
C PHE A 85 7.37 9.31 -23.47
N THR A 86 8.67 9.03 -23.61
CA THR A 86 9.13 7.82 -24.31
C THR A 86 8.95 6.53 -23.51
N GLY A 87 8.56 6.62 -22.23
CA GLY A 87 8.38 5.47 -21.35
C GLY A 87 9.69 4.82 -20.87
N ASN A 88 10.85 5.39 -21.21
CA ASN A 88 12.15 4.86 -20.78
C ASN A 88 12.33 4.95 -19.26
N HIS A 89 11.81 6.01 -18.66
CA HIS A 89 11.87 6.22 -17.21
C HIS A 89 10.57 6.86 -16.72
N ARG A 90 10.27 6.66 -15.44
CA ARG A 90 9.26 7.43 -14.71
C ARG A 90 9.85 7.94 -13.39
N PRO A 91 9.27 9.00 -12.79
CA PRO A 91 9.57 9.33 -11.41
C PRO A 91 9.26 8.14 -10.50
N LYS A 92 10.18 7.86 -9.58
CA LYS A 92 10.01 6.79 -8.61
C LYS A 92 8.91 7.17 -7.63
N VAL A 93 8.10 6.21 -7.17
CA VAL A 93 7.10 6.45 -6.13
C VAL A 93 7.81 6.44 -4.77
N GLU A 94 8.46 7.55 -4.46
CA GLU A 94 9.24 7.73 -3.23
C GLU A 94 9.41 9.22 -2.90
N ALA A 95 9.74 9.51 -1.64
CA ALA A 95 9.87 10.87 -1.11
C ALA A 95 10.76 11.78 -1.95
N GLY A 96 11.90 11.27 -2.43
CA GLY A 96 12.87 12.05 -3.20
C GLY A 96 12.37 12.51 -4.58
N SER A 97 11.33 11.87 -5.13
CA SER A 97 10.75 12.25 -6.43
C SER A 97 9.58 13.22 -6.30
N ARG A 98 8.91 13.27 -5.14
CA ARG A 98 7.73 14.13 -4.90
C ARG A 98 7.95 15.61 -5.23
N PRO A 99 9.10 16.25 -4.89
CA PRO A 99 9.34 17.65 -5.25
C PRO A 99 9.23 17.91 -6.76
N LYS A 100 9.73 16.98 -7.59
CA LYS A 100 9.66 17.10 -9.06
C LYS A 100 8.23 16.99 -9.58
N ILE A 101 7.41 16.19 -8.93
CA ILE A 101 5.99 16.05 -9.26
C ILE A 101 5.25 17.34 -8.92
N TYR A 102 5.52 17.96 -7.77
CA TYR A 102 4.94 19.26 -7.43
C TYR A 102 5.39 20.37 -8.39
N GLU A 103 6.68 20.43 -8.74
CA GLU A 103 7.17 21.36 -9.77
C GLU A 103 6.40 21.21 -11.09
N LEU A 104 6.13 19.97 -11.51
CA LEU A 104 5.28 19.69 -12.68
C LEU A 104 3.86 20.23 -12.51
N CYS A 105 3.23 19.98 -11.36
CA CYS A 105 1.87 20.44 -11.08
C CYS A 105 1.78 21.98 -11.09
N PHE A 106 2.76 22.67 -10.49
CA PHE A 106 2.85 24.13 -10.54
C PHE A 106 3.11 24.66 -11.95
N ALA A 107 4.05 24.08 -12.69
CA ALA A 107 4.38 24.48 -14.06
C ALA A 107 3.18 24.38 -15.00
N MET A 108 2.36 23.34 -14.80
CA MET A 108 1.13 23.11 -15.56
C MET A 108 -0.07 23.88 -15.01
N GLN A 109 0.10 24.68 -13.95
CA GLN A 109 -0.96 25.46 -13.30
C GLN A 109 -2.18 24.57 -12.99
N LEU A 110 -1.92 23.44 -12.34
CA LEU A 110 -2.99 22.54 -11.91
C LEU A 110 -3.78 23.18 -10.76
N THR A 111 -5.08 22.96 -10.76
CA THR A 111 -5.96 23.17 -9.61
C THR A 111 -5.67 22.15 -8.51
N TYR A 112 -6.26 22.33 -7.34
CA TYR A 112 -6.21 21.35 -6.26
C TYR A 112 -6.74 19.98 -6.75
N GLU A 113 -7.91 19.95 -7.39
CA GLU A 113 -8.55 18.72 -7.87
C GLU A 113 -7.72 18.03 -8.95
N GLU A 114 -7.14 18.79 -9.89
CA GLU A 114 -6.25 18.25 -10.92
C GLU A 114 -4.95 17.68 -10.32
N THR A 115 -4.42 18.32 -9.27
CA THR A 115 -3.21 17.85 -8.58
C THR A 115 -3.50 16.54 -7.83
N VAL A 116 -4.61 16.48 -7.10
CA VAL A 116 -5.08 15.26 -6.43
C VAL A 116 -5.27 14.14 -7.44
N TRP A 117 -5.97 14.42 -8.55
CA TRP A 117 -6.16 13.46 -9.62
C TRP A 117 -4.82 12.95 -10.17
N PHE A 118 -3.86 13.83 -10.45
CA PHE A 118 -2.58 13.45 -11.03
C PHE A 118 -1.75 12.56 -10.10
N PHE A 119 -1.71 12.90 -8.81
CA PHE A 119 -1.02 12.09 -7.80
C PHE A 119 -1.64 10.69 -7.69
N GLN A 120 -2.96 10.61 -7.66
CA GLN A 120 -3.69 9.35 -7.48
C GLN A 120 -3.69 8.46 -8.74
N HIS A 121 -3.90 9.05 -9.91
CA HIS A 121 -4.24 8.32 -11.14
C HIS A 121 -3.06 8.17 -12.10
N VAL A 122 -1.95 8.88 -11.87
CA VAL A 122 -0.76 8.89 -12.75
C VAL A 122 0.51 8.58 -11.96
N TYR A 123 0.74 9.30 -10.86
CA TYR A 123 1.93 9.08 -10.03
C TYR A 123 1.79 7.85 -9.11
N TYR A 124 0.57 7.55 -8.66
CA TYR A 124 0.19 6.48 -7.71
C TYR A 124 0.80 6.68 -6.32
N ASP A 125 0.70 7.89 -5.78
CA ASP A 125 1.06 8.22 -4.39
C ASP A 125 0.02 9.18 -3.81
N ARG A 126 0.04 9.37 -2.49
CA ARG A 126 -0.81 10.37 -1.86
C ARG A 126 -0.49 11.77 -2.33
N ALA A 127 -1.52 12.60 -2.51
CA ALA A 127 -1.34 13.95 -3.04
C ALA A 127 -0.53 14.82 -2.07
N PHE A 128 -1.05 15.08 -0.87
CA PHE A 128 -0.44 15.98 0.10
C PHE A 128 -0.19 15.28 1.44
N ASN A 129 0.99 15.45 2.01
CA ASN A 129 1.24 15.24 3.43
C ASN A 129 1.30 16.57 4.18
N CYS A 130 0.17 17.05 4.70
CA CYS A 130 0.11 18.30 5.45
C CYS A 130 0.87 18.28 6.78
N HIS A 131 1.52 17.18 7.16
CA HIS A 131 2.49 17.12 8.27
C HIS A 131 3.93 17.41 7.85
N ASN A 132 4.16 17.60 6.56
CA ASN A 132 5.40 18.14 6.05
C ASN A 132 5.16 19.62 5.71
N ILE A 133 5.97 20.52 6.28
CA ILE A 133 5.82 21.98 6.08
C ILE A 133 5.74 22.35 4.59
N ARG A 134 6.60 21.76 3.74
CA ARG A 134 6.61 22.09 2.31
C ARG A 134 5.33 21.65 1.63
N GLU A 135 4.88 20.44 1.90
CA GLU A 135 3.66 19.92 1.29
C GLU A 135 2.38 20.56 1.86
N ALA A 136 2.40 21.01 3.12
CA ALA A 136 1.35 21.84 3.71
C ALA A 136 1.24 23.20 3.01
N VAL A 137 2.38 23.83 2.71
CA VAL A 137 2.42 25.07 1.91
C VAL A 137 1.96 24.81 0.48
N TYR A 138 2.34 23.68 -0.13
CA TYR A 138 1.85 23.33 -1.47
C TYR A 138 0.33 23.08 -1.47
N TYR A 139 -0.20 22.36 -0.49
CA TYR A 139 -1.64 22.15 -0.32
C TYR A 139 -2.39 23.47 -0.30
N TYR A 140 -1.99 24.41 0.57
CA TYR A 140 -2.56 25.76 0.59
C TYR A 140 -2.37 26.50 -0.75
N SER A 141 -1.19 26.39 -1.36
CA SER A 141 -0.90 27.05 -2.63
C SER A 141 -1.82 26.59 -3.75
N PHE A 142 -2.17 25.30 -3.83
CA PHE A 142 -3.11 24.79 -4.83
C PHE A 142 -4.56 25.18 -4.55
N LEU A 143 -4.97 25.28 -3.28
CA LEU A 143 -6.30 25.77 -2.89
C LEU A 143 -6.49 27.25 -3.29
N HIS A 144 -5.45 28.08 -3.10
CA HIS A 144 -5.50 29.53 -3.35
C HIS A 144 -4.82 29.96 -4.65
N GLN A 145 -4.45 29.00 -5.52
CA GLN A 145 -3.80 29.24 -6.82
C GLN A 145 -2.54 30.11 -6.75
N LEU A 146 -1.71 29.91 -5.72
CA LEU A 146 -0.43 30.60 -5.57
C LEU A 146 0.60 30.06 -6.55
N SER A 147 1.52 30.93 -6.99
CA SER A 147 2.64 30.52 -7.85
C SER A 147 3.67 29.69 -7.09
N TYR A 148 4.47 28.93 -7.83
CA TYR A 148 5.59 28.18 -7.26
C TYR A 148 6.57 29.09 -6.51
N GLN A 149 6.90 30.26 -7.07
CA GLN A 149 7.79 31.23 -6.43
C GLN A 149 7.20 31.70 -5.11
N LYS A 150 5.88 31.96 -5.05
CA LYS A 150 5.25 32.37 -3.80
C LYS A 150 5.27 31.27 -2.76
N ALA A 151 5.03 30.02 -3.15
CA ALA A 151 5.17 28.86 -2.27
C ALA A 151 6.60 28.74 -1.73
N GLN A 152 7.62 28.93 -2.57
CA GLN A 152 9.02 28.91 -2.12
C GLN A 152 9.34 30.06 -1.15
N GLU A 153 8.83 31.28 -1.39
CA GLU A 153 8.98 32.40 -0.45
C GLU A 153 8.38 32.08 0.92
N ILE A 154 7.18 31.50 0.96
CA ILE A 154 6.51 31.10 2.20
C ILE A 154 7.34 30.05 2.93
N ILE A 155 7.79 29.01 2.24
CA ILE A 155 8.65 27.96 2.81
C ILE A 155 9.94 28.57 3.38
N GLN A 156 10.59 29.47 2.66
CA GLN A 156 11.82 30.14 3.13
C GLN A 156 11.58 30.96 4.40
N LYS A 157 10.46 31.69 4.48
CA LYS A 157 10.09 32.44 5.70
C LYS A 157 9.91 31.52 6.90
N ILE A 158 9.19 30.40 6.72
CA ILE A 158 8.95 29.43 7.78
C ILE A 158 10.26 28.76 8.18
N ASP A 159 11.08 28.32 7.22
CA ASP A 159 12.38 27.67 7.48
C ASP A 159 13.32 28.58 8.27
N ALA A 160 13.35 29.89 7.96
CA ALA A 160 14.19 30.88 8.65
C ALA A 160 13.71 31.24 10.07
N ALA A 161 12.45 30.98 10.41
CA ALA A 161 11.91 31.26 11.74
C ALA A 161 12.47 30.30 12.82
N PRO A 162 12.68 30.78 14.05
CA PRO A 162 13.13 29.92 15.15
C PRO A 162 12.08 28.85 15.47
N VAL A 163 12.53 27.69 15.93
CA VAL A 163 11.62 26.66 16.45
C VAL A 163 11.10 27.10 17.81
N THR A 164 9.78 27.22 17.94
CA THR A 164 9.09 27.39 19.23
C THR A 164 8.97 26.05 19.95
N LEU A 165 9.04 26.05 21.28
CA LEU A 165 8.80 24.84 22.07
C LEU A 165 7.35 24.34 21.82
N PRO A 166 7.11 23.01 21.83
CA PRO A 166 5.79 22.45 21.58
C PRO A 166 4.75 23.02 22.58
N VAL A 167 3.56 23.32 22.06
CA VAL A 167 2.53 24.05 22.83
C VAL A 167 1.77 23.14 23.80
N SER A 168 1.78 21.81 23.61
CA SER A 168 1.26 20.84 24.60
C SER A 168 1.72 19.40 24.36
N ASP A 169 1.83 18.61 25.43
CA ASP A 169 2.16 17.17 25.39
C ASP A 169 0.95 16.27 25.01
N ASP A 170 -0.25 16.84 24.84
CA ASP A 170 -1.53 16.09 24.84
C ASP A 170 -2.20 16.05 23.46
N ILE A 171 -1.41 15.93 22.40
CA ILE A 171 -1.90 15.93 21.02
C ILE A 171 -2.14 14.49 20.58
N ASP A 172 -3.28 13.97 21.00
CA ASP A 172 -3.68 12.60 20.71
C ASP A 172 -4.70 12.50 19.53
N THR A 173 -4.33 11.64 18.59
CA THR A 173 -5.20 10.84 17.70
C THR A 173 -5.92 11.41 16.45
N TYR A 174 -5.92 12.72 16.10
CA TYR A 174 -6.59 13.19 14.84
C TYR A 174 -5.84 14.25 13.99
N TYR A 175 -4.52 14.27 14.06
CA TYR A 175 -3.75 15.44 13.62
C TYR A 175 -3.65 15.64 12.08
N THR A 176 -3.74 14.60 11.24
CA THR A 176 -3.61 14.80 9.77
C THR A 176 -4.81 15.55 9.18
N SER A 177 -6.03 15.06 9.44
CA SER A 177 -7.25 15.73 8.99
C SER A 177 -7.45 17.07 9.70
N TYR A 178 -7.06 17.18 10.98
CA TYR A 178 -7.10 18.44 11.69
C TYR A 178 -6.21 19.51 11.04
N VAL A 179 -4.93 19.21 10.79
CA VAL A 179 -4.00 20.16 10.15
C VAL A 179 -4.49 20.53 8.75
N GLN A 180 -4.93 19.55 7.97
CA GLN A 180 -5.45 19.81 6.62
C GLN A 180 -6.70 20.69 6.63
N ASN A 181 -7.68 20.41 7.48
CA ASN A 181 -8.90 21.23 7.61
C ASN A 181 -8.59 22.63 8.15
N THR A 182 -7.63 22.75 9.08
CA THR A 182 -7.20 24.02 9.64
C THR A 182 -6.56 24.89 8.55
N ILE A 183 -5.67 24.32 7.74
CA ILE A 183 -5.05 25.01 6.61
C ILE A 183 -6.09 25.40 5.56
N ALA A 184 -7.05 24.52 5.26
CA ALA A 184 -8.09 24.78 4.27
C ALA A 184 -9.04 25.93 4.66
N ALA A 185 -9.15 26.23 5.95
CA ALA A 185 -9.99 27.31 6.48
C ALA A 185 -9.29 28.68 6.54
N MET A 186 -7.98 28.73 6.27
CA MET A 186 -7.21 29.99 6.32
C MET A 186 -7.54 30.87 5.12
N GLU A 187 -7.68 32.17 5.37
CA GLU A 187 -8.02 33.14 4.32
C GLU A 187 -6.77 33.84 3.75
N SER A 188 -5.64 33.76 4.46
CA SER A 188 -4.42 34.49 4.10
C SER A 188 -3.15 33.65 4.26
N ALA A 189 -2.15 33.97 3.44
CA ALA A 189 -0.84 33.33 3.53
C ALA A 189 -0.10 33.65 4.84
N ASP A 190 -0.42 34.79 5.47
CA ASP A 190 0.17 35.18 6.75
C ASP A 190 -0.39 34.30 7.89
N GLU A 191 -1.69 33.95 7.89
CA GLU A 191 -2.26 32.96 8.81
C GLU A 191 -1.56 31.59 8.71
N LEU A 192 -1.30 31.13 7.48
CA LEU A 192 -0.56 29.90 7.25
C LEU A 192 0.86 29.98 7.80
N ILE A 193 1.57 31.07 7.54
CA ILE A 193 2.94 31.28 8.02
C ILE A 193 2.96 31.25 9.55
N ASP A 194 2.08 32.02 10.19
CA ASP A 194 2.01 32.11 11.65
C ASP A 194 1.67 30.75 12.28
N PHE A 195 0.69 30.02 11.71
CA PHE A 195 0.32 28.68 12.17
C PHE A 195 1.48 27.68 12.05
N LEU A 196 2.14 27.62 10.89
CA LEU A 196 3.24 26.67 10.67
C LEU A 196 4.49 27.03 11.49
N ILE A 197 4.75 28.31 11.75
CA ILE A 197 5.85 28.74 12.65
C ILE A 197 5.52 28.38 14.10
N ALA A 198 4.31 28.69 14.57
CA ALA A 198 3.91 28.43 15.95
C ALA A 198 3.96 26.94 16.31
N ASN A 199 3.61 26.07 15.35
CA ASN A 199 3.57 24.62 15.51
C ASN A 199 4.80 23.91 14.90
N LYS A 200 5.88 24.64 14.54
CA LYS A 200 7.01 24.09 13.77
C LYS A 200 7.65 22.85 14.40
N ALA A 201 7.64 22.76 15.73
CA ALA A 201 8.13 21.59 16.47
C ALA A 201 7.28 20.34 16.24
N ASP A 202 5.98 20.47 15.97
CA ASP A 202 5.06 19.33 15.83
C ASP A 202 5.11 18.69 14.43
N PHE A 203 5.68 19.39 13.45
CA PHE A 203 5.85 18.89 12.07
C PHE A 203 7.09 17.98 11.90
N CYS A 204 7.69 17.52 13.00
CA CYS A 204 8.82 16.59 12.98
C CYS A 204 8.44 15.11 13.17
N HIS A 205 7.20 14.82 13.59
CA HIS A 205 6.68 13.46 13.75
C HIS A 205 5.34 13.30 13.02
N TRP A 206 5.25 12.36 12.10
CA TRP A 206 4.06 12.06 11.30
C TRP A 206 3.73 10.55 11.30
N ASN A 207 2.71 10.12 10.55
CA ASN A 207 2.25 8.72 10.46
C ASN A 207 1.69 8.08 11.74
N LYS A 208 1.44 8.81 12.84
CA LYS A 208 0.93 8.21 14.10
C LYS A 208 -0.30 7.32 13.91
N SER A 209 -1.33 7.81 13.20
CA SER A 209 -2.56 7.04 12.93
C SER A 209 -2.29 5.79 12.08
N ALA A 210 -1.38 5.88 11.13
CA ALA A 210 -0.96 4.75 10.30
C ALA A 210 -0.19 3.72 11.13
N LEU A 211 0.75 4.16 11.99
CA LEU A 211 1.51 3.30 12.88
C LEU A 211 0.61 2.55 13.88
N HIS A 212 -0.34 3.27 14.50
CA HIS A 212 -1.32 2.66 15.40
C HIS A 212 -2.14 1.59 14.67
N THR A 213 -2.68 1.94 13.50
CA THR A 213 -3.44 1.00 12.66
C THR A 213 -2.62 -0.23 12.27
N LEU A 214 -1.35 -0.06 11.92
CA LEU A 214 -0.44 -1.16 11.59
C LEU A 214 -0.19 -2.08 12.80
N HIS A 215 0.03 -1.51 13.99
CA HIS A 215 0.16 -2.30 15.22
C HIS A 215 -1.12 -3.05 15.55
N ASP A 216 -2.28 -2.42 15.41
CA ASP A 216 -3.58 -3.06 15.63
C ASP A 216 -3.79 -4.23 14.67
N LEU A 217 -3.57 -4.02 13.36
CA LEU A 217 -3.69 -5.07 12.35
C LEU A 217 -2.75 -6.24 12.64
N ILE A 218 -1.50 -5.97 13.00
CA ILE A 218 -0.55 -7.02 13.35
C ILE A 218 -0.95 -7.75 14.62
N SER A 219 -1.39 -7.04 15.66
CA SER A 219 -1.82 -7.66 16.92
C SER A 219 -2.97 -8.63 16.72
N GLN A 220 -3.89 -8.33 15.79
CA GLN A 220 -4.97 -9.24 15.42
C GLN A 220 -4.45 -10.48 14.67
N LEU A 221 -3.45 -10.31 13.80
CA LEU A 221 -2.87 -11.41 13.02
C LEU A 221 -2.01 -12.37 13.87
N ILE A 222 -1.23 -11.84 14.82
CA ILE A 222 -0.27 -12.63 15.62
C ILE A 222 -0.68 -12.84 17.08
N GLY A 223 -1.76 -12.21 17.54
CA GLY A 223 -2.31 -12.39 18.88
C GLY A 223 -1.48 -11.76 20.00
N SER A 224 -1.91 -12.01 21.24
CA SER A 224 -1.23 -11.61 22.48
C SER A 224 -0.37 -12.74 23.04
N LYS A 225 0.42 -12.45 24.08
CA LYS A 225 1.19 -13.47 24.82
C LYS A 225 0.34 -14.57 25.44
N GLU A 226 -0.97 -14.35 25.68
CA GLU A 226 -1.86 -15.42 26.17
C GLU A 226 -1.99 -16.57 25.15
N SER A 227 -1.74 -16.31 23.87
CA SER A 227 -1.71 -17.33 22.82
C SER A 227 -0.47 -18.24 22.89
N ASP A 228 0.61 -17.82 23.56
CA ASP A 228 1.86 -18.58 23.62
C ASP A 228 1.72 -19.90 24.38
N ASP A 229 0.99 -19.89 25.49
CA ASP A 229 0.84 -21.09 26.34
C ASP A 229 0.11 -22.20 25.58
N ALA A 230 -1.00 -21.87 24.91
CA ALA A 230 -1.77 -22.82 24.10
C ALA A 230 -0.95 -23.36 22.92
N VAL A 231 -0.20 -22.49 22.24
CA VAL A 231 0.68 -22.89 21.13
C VAL A 231 1.85 -23.77 21.62
N ASN A 232 2.42 -23.50 22.79
CA ASN A 232 3.50 -24.30 23.36
C ASN A 232 3.02 -25.67 23.82
N GLU A 233 1.81 -25.76 24.38
CA GLU A 233 1.16 -27.04 24.68
C GLU A 233 0.93 -27.86 23.41
N LEU A 234 0.45 -27.21 22.34
CA LEU A 234 0.29 -27.82 21.03
C LEU A 234 1.62 -28.34 20.50
N ARG A 235 2.68 -27.52 20.47
CA ARG A 235 4.04 -27.93 20.05
C ARG A 235 4.51 -29.18 20.80
N THR A 236 4.36 -29.20 22.12
CA THR A 236 4.78 -30.32 22.96
C THR A 236 4.07 -31.60 22.56
N THR A 237 2.75 -31.51 22.36
CA THR A 237 1.91 -32.61 21.90
C THR A 237 2.36 -33.14 20.53
N LEU A 238 2.54 -32.24 19.56
CA LEU A 238 2.93 -32.60 18.19
C LEU A 238 4.34 -33.21 18.13
N TYR A 239 5.31 -32.71 18.92
CA TYR A 239 6.66 -33.31 19.00
C TYR A 239 6.66 -34.68 19.69
N ALA A 240 5.82 -34.90 20.70
CA ALA A 240 5.66 -36.22 21.30
C ALA A 240 5.11 -37.23 20.28
N MET A 241 4.18 -36.78 19.42
CA MET A 241 3.63 -37.58 18.33
C MET A 241 4.66 -37.89 17.24
N SER A 242 5.46 -36.90 16.82
CA SER A 242 6.48 -37.09 15.77
C SER A 242 7.58 -38.08 16.17
N ARG A 243 7.83 -38.25 17.48
CA ARG A 243 8.76 -39.26 18.03
C ARG A 243 8.16 -40.68 18.06
N ASN A 244 6.84 -40.82 18.13
CA ASN A 244 6.12 -42.08 18.20
C ASN A 244 5.53 -42.50 16.83
N ARG A 245 6.34 -42.45 15.76
CA ARG A 245 5.89 -42.65 14.36
C ARG A 245 5.15 -43.97 14.08
N ASN A 246 5.32 -44.97 14.93
CA ASN A 246 4.80 -46.34 14.77
C ASN A 246 3.41 -46.58 15.37
N MET A 247 2.78 -45.62 16.09
CA MET A 247 1.46 -45.83 16.73
C MET A 247 0.30 -44.99 16.18
N ILE A 248 0.55 -44.00 15.31
CA ILE A 248 -0.49 -43.06 14.88
C ILE A 248 -0.62 -43.11 13.36
N SER A 249 -1.24 -44.17 12.86
CA SER A 249 -1.86 -44.19 11.54
C SER A 249 -3.28 -43.63 11.69
N GLY A 250 -3.42 -42.31 11.77
CA GLY A 250 -4.73 -41.68 11.92
C GLY A 250 -4.68 -40.17 11.90
N ARG A 251 -5.67 -39.57 11.23
CA ARG A 251 -5.98 -38.13 11.25
C ARG A 251 -5.98 -37.61 12.68
N ILE A 252 -5.39 -36.43 12.88
CA ILE A 252 -5.41 -35.81 14.20
C ILE A 252 -6.70 -35.01 14.31
N SER A 253 -7.56 -35.42 15.23
CA SER A 253 -8.67 -34.57 15.67
C SER A 253 -8.14 -33.51 16.64
N ILE A 254 -7.52 -32.44 16.12
CA ILE A 254 -7.27 -31.24 16.91
C ILE A 254 -8.63 -30.56 17.14
N ASP A 255 -8.99 -30.40 18.41
CA ASP A 255 -10.12 -29.56 18.78
C ASP A 255 -9.73 -28.10 18.56
N ILE A 256 -10.10 -27.57 17.39
CA ILE A 256 -9.85 -26.17 17.02
C ILE A 256 -10.53 -25.17 17.97
N HIS A 257 -11.57 -25.58 18.70
CA HIS A 257 -12.25 -24.71 19.66
C HIS A 257 -11.33 -24.35 20.83
N LYS A 258 -10.40 -25.23 21.21
CA LYS A 258 -9.38 -24.94 22.23
C LYS A 258 -8.45 -23.78 21.83
N TYR A 259 -8.34 -23.49 20.54
CA TYR A 259 -7.43 -22.49 19.97
C TYR A 259 -8.16 -21.23 19.47
N GLN A 260 -9.42 -21.00 19.86
CA GLN A 260 -10.18 -19.82 19.43
C GLN A 260 -9.54 -18.49 19.83
N ASN A 261 -8.81 -18.47 20.94
CA ASN A 261 -8.09 -17.29 21.44
C ASN A 261 -6.66 -17.19 20.88
N CYS A 262 -6.22 -18.13 20.05
CA CYS A 262 -4.95 -18.01 19.36
C CYS A 262 -5.04 -16.98 18.23
N SER A 263 -3.87 -16.57 17.76
CA SER A 263 -3.75 -15.64 16.65
C SER A 263 -4.43 -16.13 15.38
N LEU A 264 -4.89 -15.21 14.52
CA LEU A 264 -5.53 -15.57 13.25
C LEU A 264 -4.63 -16.45 12.39
N LEU A 265 -3.32 -16.19 12.35
CA LEU A 265 -2.39 -17.01 11.57
C LEU A 265 -2.21 -18.43 12.13
N VAL A 266 -2.21 -18.60 13.45
CA VAL A 266 -2.18 -19.95 14.07
C VAL A 266 -3.48 -20.69 13.78
N ARG A 267 -4.61 -20.01 13.93
CA ARG A 267 -5.93 -20.59 13.66
C ARG A 267 -6.09 -20.98 12.19
N GLU A 268 -5.55 -20.19 11.27
CA GLU A 268 -5.47 -20.53 9.85
C GLU A 268 -4.68 -21.82 9.62
N ILE A 269 -3.49 -21.96 10.22
CA ILE A 269 -2.66 -23.18 10.09
C ILE A 269 -3.43 -24.41 10.58
N LEU A 270 -4.15 -24.29 11.70
CA LEU A 270 -4.97 -25.38 12.24
C LEU A 270 -6.15 -25.71 11.33
N TYR A 271 -6.81 -24.70 10.77
CA TYR A 271 -7.91 -24.86 9.83
C TYR A 271 -7.44 -25.56 8.54
N ASP A 272 -6.33 -25.09 7.95
CA ASP A 272 -5.76 -25.66 6.73
C ASP A 272 -5.33 -27.11 6.92
N ALA A 273 -4.79 -27.44 8.10
CA ALA A 273 -4.39 -28.81 8.43
C ALA A 273 -5.55 -29.81 8.38
N GLN A 274 -6.79 -29.39 8.69
CA GLN A 274 -7.97 -30.26 8.58
C GLN A 274 -8.28 -30.64 7.13
N SER A 275 -7.95 -29.76 6.18
CA SER A 275 -8.19 -29.96 4.74
C SER A 275 -6.99 -30.58 4.02
N TYR A 276 -5.78 -30.50 4.60
CA TYR A 276 -4.55 -31.07 4.05
C TYR A 276 -4.59 -32.61 3.94
N SER A 277 -5.35 -33.28 4.82
CA SER A 277 -5.42 -34.75 4.93
C SER A 277 -6.25 -35.47 3.85
N THR A 278 -6.11 -35.09 2.58
CA THR A 278 -6.81 -35.79 1.49
C THR A 278 -6.22 -37.17 1.19
N ASN A 279 -4.90 -37.37 1.39
CA ASN A 279 -4.29 -38.71 1.35
C ASN A 279 -4.15 -39.30 2.76
N PRO A 280 -4.40 -40.62 2.95
CA PRO A 280 -4.19 -41.31 4.23
C PRO A 280 -2.74 -41.29 4.75
N SER A 281 -1.77 -40.96 3.88
CA SER A 281 -0.35 -40.82 4.22
C SER A 281 0.01 -39.46 4.81
N ASP A 282 -0.81 -38.44 4.57
CA ASP A 282 -0.53 -37.08 4.98
C ASP A 282 -0.85 -36.91 6.45
N ARG A 283 0.15 -36.47 7.22
CA ARG A 283 0.06 -36.35 8.67
C ARG A 283 -0.13 -34.89 9.05
N ASP A 284 -1.32 -34.55 9.54
CA ASP A 284 -1.70 -33.19 9.91
C ASP A 284 -0.70 -32.52 10.88
N TYR A 285 -0.06 -33.30 11.77
CA TYR A 285 0.95 -32.76 12.68
C TYR A 285 2.24 -32.31 11.98
N GLU A 286 2.62 -32.93 10.86
CA GLU A 286 3.85 -32.56 10.13
C GLU A 286 3.65 -31.21 9.47
N TYR A 287 2.51 -31.01 8.80
CA TYR A 287 2.09 -29.72 8.27
C TYR A 287 2.09 -28.63 9.35
N ILE A 288 1.46 -28.88 10.50
CA ILE A 288 1.39 -27.88 11.57
C ILE A 288 2.79 -27.59 12.12
N LEU A 289 3.62 -28.61 12.36
CA LEU A 289 4.99 -28.44 12.85
C LEU A 289 5.89 -27.66 11.88
N ASP A 290 5.70 -27.78 10.57
CA ASP A 290 6.47 -27.03 9.57
C ASP A 290 6.30 -25.51 9.72
N PHE A 291 5.13 -25.07 10.19
CA PHE A 291 4.83 -23.66 10.45
C PHE A 291 5.13 -23.23 11.88
N ILE A 292 4.68 -23.98 12.90
CA ILE A 292 4.76 -23.52 14.30
C ILE A 292 5.92 -24.12 15.09
N GLY A 293 6.52 -25.23 14.65
CA GLY A 293 7.36 -26.09 15.48
C GLY A 293 8.54 -25.39 16.15
N ASN A 294 9.44 -24.79 15.37
CA ASN A 294 10.65 -24.09 15.86
C ASN A 294 10.72 -22.62 15.40
N ARG A 295 9.58 -22.05 14.99
CA ARG A 295 9.52 -20.68 14.48
C ARG A 295 9.07 -19.71 15.56
N ASN A 296 9.64 -18.51 15.57
CA ASN A 296 9.11 -17.38 16.33
C ASN A 296 7.94 -16.78 15.54
N LEU A 297 6.72 -16.90 16.08
CA LEU A 297 5.48 -16.48 15.43
C LEU A 297 5.28 -14.96 15.41
N TYR A 298 6.09 -14.23 16.19
CA TYR A 298 6.08 -12.76 16.23
C TYR A 298 7.10 -12.12 15.29
N ASN A 299 7.97 -12.93 14.66
CA ASN A 299 8.96 -12.39 13.73
C ASN A 299 8.31 -11.98 12.41
N ASN A 300 8.70 -10.82 11.88
CA ASN A 300 8.28 -10.33 10.56
C ASN A 300 8.48 -11.36 9.43
N SER A 301 9.53 -12.20 9.51
CA SER A 301 9.75 -13.28 8.54
C SER A 301 8.64 -14.33 8.56
N PHE A 302 8.15 -14.72 9.75
CA PHE A 302 7.04 -15.67 9.86
C PHE A 302 5.75 -15.07 9.32
N ILE A 303 5.47 -13.81 9.67
CA ILE A 303 4.26 -13.12 9.19
C ILE A 303 4.29 -13.07 7.66
N LEU A 304 5.35 -12.53 7.06
CA LEU A 304 5.48 -12.43 5.60
C LEU A 304 5.47 -13.79 4.90
N ASP A 305 6.08 -14.83 5.47
CA ASP A 305 5.97 -16.19 4.95
C ASP A 305 4.52 -16.65 4.82
N ARG A 306 3.68 -16.30 5.79
CA ARG A 306 2.24 -16.61 5.75
C ARG A 306 1.47 -15.70 4.81
N LEU A 307 1.85 -14.43 4.64
CA LEU A 307 1.07 -13.51 3.80
C LEU A 307 1.41 -13.61 2.31
N VAL A 308 2.66 -13.87 1.93
CA VAL A 308 3.09 -13.74 0.53
C VAL A 308 3.98 -14.89 0.04
N TYR A 309 4.19 -15.95 0.84
CA TYR A 309 5.09 -17.07 0.52
C TYR A 309 6.55 -16.68 0.20
N THR A 310 6.97 -15.44 0.52
CA THR A 310 8.33 -14.95 0.23
C THR A 310 9.05 -14.45 1.50
N HIS A 311 9.66 -15.32 2.33
CA HIS A 311 10.60 -14.86 3.38
C HIS A 311 11.79 -14.09 2.80
N SER A 312 12.17 -14.42 1.57
CA SER A 312 13.34 -13.89 0.88
C SER A 312 13.06 -12.59 0.11
N GLY A 313 11.80 -12.12 0.10
CA GLY A 313 11.33 -11.06 -0.82
C GLY A 313 11.10 -11.58 -2.24
N MET A 314 10.68 -10.70 -3.15
CA MET A 314 10.50 -11.06 -4.56
C MET A 314 11.84 -11.47 -5.21
N ASN A 315 11.78 -12.33 -6.22
CA ASN A 315 12.94 -12.75 -7.02
C ASN A 315 13.74 -11.54 -7.55
N LYS A 316 15.03 -11.74 -7.85
CA LYS A 316 15.82 -10.69 -8.51
C LYS A 316 15.26 -10.45 -9.91
N ASN A 317 14.77 -9.24 -10.17
CA ASN A 317 14.11 -8.83 -11.42
C ASN A 317 12.82 -9.61 -11.73
N PRO A 318 11.79 -9.54 -10.86
CA PRO A 318 10.52 -10.18 -11.18
C PRO A 318 9.86 -9.46 -12.36
N ASN A 319 9.30 -10.22 -13.30
CA ASN A 319 8.48 -9.68 -14.40
C ASN A 319 7.09 -9.28 -13.86
N ILE A 320 7.08 -8.27 -13.00
CA ILE A 320 5.89 -7.69 -12.38
C ILE A 320 5.90 -6.17 -12.57
N PRO A 321 4.73 -5.50 -12.69
CA PRO A 321 4.69 -4.06 -12.86
C PRO A 321 5.47 -3.30 -11.80
N TYR A 322 6.17 -2.24 -12.22
CA TYR A 322 6.95 -1.38 -11.33
C TYR A 322 6.14 -0.93 -10.10
N ILE A 323 4.88 -0.52 -10.30
CA ILE A 323 4.02 -0.04 -9.22
C ILE A 323 3.75 -1.12 -8.18
N VAL A 324 3.69 -2.41 -8.56
CA VAL A 324 3.51 -3.51 -7.61
C VAL A 324 4.82 -3.81 -6.87
N ARG A 325 5.94 -3.98 -7.59
CA ARG A 325 7.25 -4.32 -6.96
C ARG A 325 7.86 -3.20 -6.12
N ASN A 326 7.67 -1.95 -6.53
CA ASN A 326 8.25 -0.81 -5.82
C ASN A 326 7.65 -0.76 -4.41
N ASN A 327 8.49 -0.61 -3.39
CA ASN A 327 8.05 -0.57 -1.99
C ASN A 327 7.18 -1.76 -1.53
N PHE A 328 7.26 -2.90 -2.23
CA PHE A 328 6.50 -4.08 -1.84
C PHE A 328 6.87 -4.50 -0.40
N PRO A 329 5.89 -4.96 0.42
CA PRO A 329 6.14 -5.44 1.77
C PRO A 329 7.30 -6.45 1.84
N SER A 330 8.30 -6.13 2.65
CA SER A 330 9.49 -6.96 2.87
C SER A 330 9.87 -6.97 4.34
N LYS A 331 10.75 -7.89 4.77
CA LYS A 331 11.22 -7.96 6.16
C LYS A 331 11.78 -6.62 6.65
N LYS A 332 12.58 -5.96 5.81
CA LYS A 332 13.16 -4.65 6.10
C LYS A 332 12.08 -3.59 6.17
N THR A 333 11.23 -3.50 5.15
CA THR A 333 10.14 -2.52 5.07
C THR A 333 9.22 -2.63 6.29
N MET A 334 8.82 -3.85 6.66
CA MET A 334 7.99 -4.11 7.85
C MET A 334 8.71 -3.72 9.14
N SER A 335 9.99 -4.06 9.28
CA SER A 335 10.77 -3.66 10.47
C SER A 335 10.91 -2.14 10.60
N ASP A 336 11.07 -1.44 9.48
CA ASP A 336 11.25 0.01 9.46
C ASP A 336 9.90 0.73 9.73
N ILE A 337 8.79 0.20 9.21
CA ILE A 337 7.44 0.79 9.36
C ILE A 337 6.82 0.55 10.75
N LEU A 338 7.15 -0.55 11.42
CA LEU A 338 6.64 -0.89 12.76
C LEU A 338 7.51 -0.39 13.90
N SER A 339 8.65 0.23 13.58
CA SER A 339 9.48 0.89 14.57
C SER A 339 8.96 2.30 14.77
N GLU A 340 8.53 2.65 15.99
CA GLU A 340 8.02 3.99 16.30
C GLU A 340 9.02 5.10 15.96
N GLU A 341 10.30 4.90 16.31
CA GLU A 341 11.41 5.80 15.98
C GLU A 341 11.51 6.06 14.47
N LYS A 342 11.43 5.02 13.65
CA LYS A 342 11.61 5.14 12.19
C LYS A 342 10.35 5.55 11.46
N SER A 343 9.20 5.06 11.88
CA SER A 343 7.89 5.29 11.25
C SER A 343 7.45 6.74 11.41
N SER A 344 7.70 7.32 12.58
CA SER A 344 7.35 8.71 12.90
C SER A 344 8.04 9.74 11.99
N VAL A 345 9.17 9.37 11.37
CA VAL A 345 9.91 10.22 10.41
C VAL A 345 9.94 9.61 9.00
N SER A 346 9.17 8.56 8.75
CA SER A 346 9.21 7.84 7.48
C SER A 346 8.46 8.60 6.40
N THR A 347 9.15 9.00 5.35
CA THR A 347 8.56 9.57 4.13
C THR A 347 8.20 8.51 3.09
N SER A 348 8.23 7.23 3.47
CA SER A 348 7.90 6.10 2.59
C SER A 348 6.40 5.81 2.58
N TYR A 349 5.60 6.81 2.16
CA TYR A 349 4.13 6.78 2.21
C TYR A 349 3.54 5.58 1.46
N ASP A 350 4.00 5.31 0.24
CA ASP A 350 3.59 4.14 -0.56
C ASP A 350 3.90 2.82 0.15
N SER A 351 5.07 2.69 0.80
CA SER A 351 5.41 1.49 1.58
C SER A 351 4.45 1.27 2.76
N ILE A 352 4.08 2.33 3.48
CA ILE A 352 3.14 2.29 4.59
C ILE A 352 1.75 1.91 4.09
N ARG A 353 1.27 2.58 3.03
CA ARG A 353 -0.03 2.28 2.42
C ARG A 353 -0.12 0.81 1.98
N LYS A 354 0.89 0.31 1.27
CA LYS A 354 0.94 -1.10 0.83
C LYS A 354 0.94 -2.08 1.99
N MET A 355 1.66 -1.77 3.08
CA MET A 355 1.63 -2.60 4.28
C MET A 355 0.24 -2.63 4.93
N ILE A 356 -0.46 -1.49 5.00
CA ILE A 356 -1.85 -1.42 5.50
C ILE A 356 -2.76 -2.29 4.63
N VAL A 357 -2.74 -2.12 3.31
CA VAL A 357 -3.58 -2.89 2.38
C VAL A 357 -3.34 -4.40 2.53
N LEU A 358 -2.08 -4.83 2.57
CA LEU A 358 -1.73 -6.24 2.73
C LEU A 358 -2.24 -6.81 4.07
N LEU A 359 -1.95 -6.13 5.18
CA LEU A 359 -2.32 -6.62 6.51
C LEU A 359 -3.84 -6.60 6.71
N ASP A 360 -4.53 -5.56 6.22
CA ASP A 360 -5.97 -5.44 6.33
C ASP A 360 -6.71 -6.49 5.49
N PHE A 361 -6.25 -6.76 4.26
CA PHE A 361 -6.75 -7.86 3.44
C PHE A 361 -6.70 -9.19 4.19
N TYR A 362 -5.56 -9.51 4.80
CA TYR A 362 -5.42 -10.73 5.59
C TYR A 362 -6.26 -10.73 6.87
N ARG A 363 -6.31 -9.60 7.59
CA ARG A 363 -7.14 -9.45 8.79
C ARG A 363 -8.59 -9.74 8.44
N PHE A 364 -9.14 -9.13 7.40
CA PHE A 364 -10.54 -9.29 7.00
C PHE A 364 -10.83 -10.73 6.54
N TRP A 365 -10.11 -11.22 5.52
CA TRP A 365 -10.45 -12.51 4.91
C TRP A 365 -10.10 -13.71 5.80
N LEU A 366 -9.16 -13.58 6.75
CA LEU A 366 -8.94 -14.63 7.76
C LEU A 366 -10.10 -14.70 8.75
N ASN A 367 -10.65 -13.56 9.16
CA ASN A 367 -11.85 -13.55 10.01
C ASN A 367 -13.02 -14.25 9.28
N VAL A 368 -13.24 -13.95 8.00
CA VAL A 368 -14.24 -14.64 7.17
C VAL A 368 -13.96 -16.15 7.09
N LYS A 369 -12.73 -16.55 6.70
CA LYS A 369 -12.32 -17.96 6.57
C LYS A 369 -12.49 -18.75 7.87
N LEU A 370 -12.22 -18.11 9.00
CA LEU A 370 -12.31 -18.71 10.33
C LEU A 370 -13.69 -18.53 10.99
N SER A 371 -14.67 -17.99 10.27
CA SER A 371 -16.03 -17.71 10.77
C SER A 371 -16.04 -16.85 12.05
N VAL A 372 -15.17 -15.84 12.09
CA VAL A 372 -15.07 -14.85 13.18
C VAL A 372 -15.74 -13.57 12.73
N GLY A 373 -16.97 -13.36 13.19
CA GLY A 373 -17.81 -12.31 12.63
C GLY A 373 -18.18 -12.60 11.17
N TYR A 374 -18.94 -11.70 10.57
CA TYR A 374 -19.31 -11.74 9.14
C TYR A 374 -20.03 -13.03 8.67
N THR A 375 -20.58 -13.84 9.58
CA THR A 375 -21.18 -15.16 9.26
C THR A 375 -22.52 -15.08 8.56
N GLU A 376 -23.17 -13.92 8.56
CA GLU A 376 -24.51 -13.71 7.99
C GLU A 376 -24.50 -13.03 6.62
N LEU A 377 -23.31 -12.76 6.07
CA LEU A 377 -23.14 -12.03 4.82
C LEU A 377 -22.93 -12.99 3.64
N THR A 378 -23.53 -12.66 2.51
CA THR A 378 -23.26 -13.31 1.22
C THR A 378 -21.86 -12.95 0.71
N LYS A 379 -21.35 -13.69 -0.28
CA LYS A 379 -20.04 -13.40 -0.88
C LYS A 379 -19.93 -11.97 -1.44
N SER A 380 -20.99 -11.46 -2.09
CA SER A 380 -21.02 -10.09 -2.61
C SER A 380 -20.95 -9.06 -1.48
N GLU A 381 -21.78 -9.23 -0.45
CA GLU A 381 -21.79 -8.34 0.72
C GLU A 381 -20.45 -8.37 1.47
N LEU A 382 -19.79 -9.53 1.56
CA LEU A 382 -18.44 -9.65 2.13
C LEU A 382 -17.42 -8.85 1.33
N THR A 383 -17.47 -8.92 0.00
CA THR A 383 -16.55 -8.16 -0.86
C THR A 383 -16.79 -6.66 -0.76
N GLU A 384 -18.05 -6.20 -0.75
CA GLU A 384 -18.40 -4.80 -0.54
C GLU A 384 -17.96 -4.32 0.85
N THR A 385 -18.25 -5.09 1.90
CA THR A 385 -17.84 -4.78 3.27
C THR A 385 -16.32 -4.68 3.40
N TYR A 386 -15.56 -5.58 2.77
CA TYR A 386 -14.10 -5.50 2.73
C TYR A 386 -13.62 -4.19 2.12
N ILE A 387 -14.16 -3.83 0.94
CA ILE A 387 -13.73 -2.62 0.22
C ILE A 387 -14.04 -1.38 1.07
N ASP A 388 -15.22 -1.30 1.67
CA ASP A 388 -15.63 -0.19 2.53
C ASP A 388 -14.76 -0.08 3.78
N GLU A 389 -14.48 -1.20 4.47
CA GLU A 389 -13.60 -1.21 5.64
C GLU A 389 -12.16 -0.83 5.28
N ALA A 390 -11.62 -1.37 4.19
CA ALA A 390 -10.26 -1.08 3.72
C ALA A 390 -10.12 0.41 3.34
N ASN A 391 -11.12 0.96 2.64
CA ASN A 391 -11.16 2.38 2.28
C ASN A 391 -11.25 3.27 3.51
N ALA A 392 -12.13 2.97 4.47
CA ALA A 392 -12.23 3.70 5.73
C ALA A 392 -10.91 3.65 6.52
N CYS A 393 -10.23 2.50 6.55
CA CYS A 393 -8.92 2.32 7.16
C CYS A 393 -7.84 3.20 6.50
N LEU A 394 -7.79 3.22 5.17
CA LEU A 394 -6.85 4.06 4.40
C LEU A 394 -7.10 5.56 4.65
N VAL A 395 -8.36 6.00 4.57
CA VAL A 395 -8.75 7.39 4.80
C VAL A 395 -8.41 7.84 6.22
N LYS A 396 -8.68 7.00 7.24
CA LYS A 396 -8.27 7.25 8.64
C LYS A 396 -6.76 7.46 8.76
N CYS A 397 -5.97 6.78 7.95
CA CYS A 397 -4.51 6.88 7.92
C CYS A 397 -3.97 8.02 7.03
N GLY A 398 -4.85 8.80 6.39
CA GLY A 398 -4.48 9.88 5.47
C GLY A 398 -4.00 9.39 4.11
N TYR A 399 -4.47 8.22 3.67
CA TYR A 399 -4.25 7.65 2.35
C TYR A 399 -5.55 7.59 1.56
N GLU A 400 -5.41 7.49 0.25
CA GLU A 400 -6.50 7.31 -0.68
C GLU A 400 -7.03 5.88 -0.68
N GLU A 401 -8.32 5.78 -1.00
CA GLU A 401 -9.08 4.55 -1.22
C GLU A 401 -8.41 3.62 -2.25
N LEU A 402 -8.81 2.35 -2.22
CA LEU A 402 -8.40 1.36 -3.20
C LEU A 402 -8.84 1.79 -4.60
N PHE A 403 -7.92 1.72 -5.56
CA PHE A 403 -8.16 2.19 -6.91
C PHE A 403 -7.82 1.13 -7.95
N ALA A 404 -8.82 0.61 -8.66
CA ALA A 404 -8.63 -0.51 -9.59
C ALA A 404 -7.62 -0.24 -10.72
N ALA A 405 -7.38 1.01 -11.12
CA ALA A 405 -6.34 1.30 -12.13
C ALA A 405 -4.92 1.41 -11.53
N ASN A 406 -4.76 1.32 -10.21
CA ASN A 406 -3.49 1.03 -9.57
C ASN A 406 -3.27 -0.49 -9.59
N PRO A 407 -2.24 -1.01 -10.27
CA PRO A 407 -2.03 -2.46 -10.39
C PRO A 407 -1.77 -3.16 -9.04
N TYR A 408 -1.28 -2.44 -8.02
CA TYR A 408 -1.17 -3.01 -6.68
C TYR A 408 -2.55 -3.25 -6.07
N ASP A 409 -3.42 -2.25 -6.11
CA ASP A 409 -4.77 -2.36 -5.55
C ASP A 409 -5.65 -3.32 -6.36
N TRP A 410 -5.49 -3.34 -7.69
CA TRP A 410 -6.18 -4.26 -8.59
C TRP A 410 -6.01 -5.71 -8.15
N LEU A 411 -4.81 -6.11 -7.71
CA LEU A 411 -4.54 -7.46 -7.22
C LEU A 411 -5.42 -7.82 -6.02
N PHE A 412 -5.55 -6.93 -5.04
CA PHE A 412 -6.37 -7.15 -3.85
C PHE A 412 -7.87 -7.10 -4.16
N LEU A 413 -8.29 -6.17 -5.02
CA LEU A 413 -9.67 -6.06 -5.48
C LEU A 413 -10.08 -7.32 -6.25
N CYS A 414 -9.27 -7.78 -7.20
CA CYS A 414 -9.51 -9.02 -7.94
C CYS A 414 -9.57 -10.24 -7.00
N ALA A 415 -8.63 -10.34 -6.05
CA ALA A 415 -8.63 -11.42 -5.07
C ALA A 415 -9.88 -11.39 -4.17
N ALA A 416 -10.35 -10.20 -3.77
CA ALA A 416 -11.55 -10.04 -2.95
C ALA A 416 -12.81 -10.60 -3.62
N TYR A 417 -12.89 -10.60 -4.95
CA TYR A 417 -13.98 -11.22 -5.72
C TYR A 417 -13.84 -12.75 -5.89
N SER A 418 -12.72 -13.33 -5.47
CA SER A 418 -12.52 -14.78 -5.54
C SER A 418 -13.32 -15.52 -4.47
N GLU A 419 -13.74 -16.76 -4.78
CA GLU A 419 -14.33 -17.66 -3.78
C GLU A 419 -13.38 -17.91 -2.59
N LYS A 420 -12.07 -17.89 -2.85
CA LYS A 420 -11.02 -18.10 -1.85
C LYS A 420 -9.97 -16.98 -1.93
N PRO A 421 -10.25 -15.78 -1.39
CA PRO A 421 -9.42 -14.59 -1.61
C PRO A 421 -7.97 -14.75 -1.18
N ILE A 422 -7.73 -15.42 -0.04
CA ILE A 422 -6.38 -15.61 0.49
C ILE A 422 -5.58 -16.56 -0.40
N GLU A 423 -6.16 -17.69 -0.77
CA GLU A 423 -5.55 -18.69 -1.63
C GLU A 423 -5.27 -18.10 -3.02
N TYR A 424 -6.24 -17.37 -3.59
CA TYR A 424 -6.10 -16.70 -4.87
C TYR A 424 -4.97 -15.66 -4.86
N PHE A 425 -4.96 -14.77 -3.87
CA PHE A 425 -3.89 -13.76 -3.73
C PHE A 425 -2.52 -14.41 -3.62
N ARG A 426 -2.39 -15.45 -2.79
CA ARG A 426 -1.14 -16.18 -2.61
C ARG A 426 -0.69 -16.89 -3.90
N ALA A 427 -1.62 -17.45 -4.66
CA ALA A 427 -1.33 -18.06 -5.95
C ALA A 427 -0.79 -17.02 -6.93
N CYS A 428 -1.44 -15.85 -7.02
CA CYS A 428 -0.95 -14.73 -7.83
C CYS A 428 0.47 -14.27 -7.41
N MET A 429 0.79 -14.34 -6.12
CA MET A 429 2.10 -13.93 -5.58
C MET A 429 3.17 -15.03 -5.61
N SER A 430 2.85 -16.23 -6.13
CA SER A 430 3.82 -17.32 -6.20
C SER A 430 5.06 -16.90 -7.03
N PRO A 431 6.29 -17.19 -6.57
CA PRO A 431 7.52 -16.79 -7.28
C PRO A 431 7.57 -17.22 -8.75
N ASP A 432 7.03 -18.41 -9.05
CA ASP A 432 7.05 -19.01 -10.39
C ASP A 432 6.14 -18.24 -11.37
N MET A 433 5.18 -17.47 -10.88
CA MET A 433 4.27 -16.69 -11.73
C MET A 433 4.96 -15.46 -12.33
N TRP A 434 6.05 -15.00 -11.73
CA TRP A 434 6.70 -13.73 -12.07
C TRP A 434 8.08 -13.91 -12.70
N THR A 435 8.39 -15.12 -13.18
CA THR A 435 9.56 -15.38 -14.03
C THR A 435 9.19 -15.20 -15.50
N ASP A 436 10.19 -14.93 -16.33
CA ASP A 436 10.06 -15.03 -17.78
C ASP A 436 10.22 -16.51 -18.17
N ASP A 437 9.37 -17.02 -19.07
CA ASP A 437 9.39 -18.43 -19.53
C ASP A 437 10.69 -18.82 -20.29
N GLU A 438 11.67 -17.92 -20.40
CA GLU A 438 12.90 -18.11 -21.19
C GLU A 438 14.08 -18.71 -20.41
N ASP A 439 13.94 -19.00 -19.11
CA ASP A 439 15.01 -19.61 -18.28
C ASP A 439 14.84 -21.12 -18.04
N PHE A 440 14.36 -21.88 -19.04
CA PHE A 440 14.40 -23.35 -19.06
C PHE A 440 15.25 -23.92 -20.19
#